data_AF-A0A969WWU7-F1
#
_entry.id   AF-A0A969WWU7-F1
#
_cell.length_a   1.000
_cell.length_b   1.000
_cell.length_c   1.000
_cell.angle_alpha   90.00
_cell.angle_beta   90.00
_cell.angle_gamma   90.00
#
_symmetry.space_group_name_H-M   'P 1'
#
loop_
_entity.id
_entity.type
_entity.pdbx_description
1 polymer ?
#
loop_
_entity_poly.entity_id
_entity_poly.type
_entity_poly.pdbx_seq_one_letter_code
_entity_poly.pdbx_strand_id
1 'polypeptide(L)'
;PGGTGKKFHRDVDSLIQAMKQYLPKIFHGQEFEIERNQILADFYEKTNHLYSEVEELARSKGFALAKNQGGFSTVPINKQDGEPLTQEQYNELKEEERREMMERGRGLQERINEGIRRFKEMERTIKNRIRLLEQETARAMIAPLLFTLFDRYREYQQVVSFLEKMHADILDKLELFVEEEESQNPLIYFQRNERKHAMRRYKVNLLVDNSELTCAPVVVENNPGFARLFGSIDYEGEFGVLSTDFTKIKGGALHRANGGYLILNFTDIVRNYMVWETLKRVLKNREIAVESIYKAMSMGGGENIEPQVIPLNLKVILVGEPYFYYWLRTHDDEFVKLFKVKAEFDTEMSQKNDNIMEYVSYVATVCRQEKLPPFAADAVARVIEYGTWLADNQKKLSTSFNKVRDLILEAATWASYHQGEVVGAADVERAIKEKIYRSSLIEDKIMEMIEEGDLMIGVDEKRIGEINGLAIYSIGDYLFGKPSRITAKTFMGEKGVINIEREV
;
A
#
# COMPACT_ATOMS: atom_id res chain seq x y z
N PRO A 1 13.14 -10.65 10.79
CA PRO A 1 12.94 -10.25 12.21
C PRO A 1 12.54 -8.78 12.29
N GLY A 2 11.99 -8.33 13.42
CA GLY A 2 11.70 -6.90 13.63
C GLY A 2 12.97 -6.06 13.44
N GLY A 3 12.85 -4.96 12.69
CA GLY A 3 13.94 -3.99 12.46
C GLY A 3 15.09 -4.42 11.52
N THR A 4 15.16 -5.67 11.05
CA THR A 4 16.19 -6.07 10.08
C THR A 4 15.97 -5.42 8.71
N GLY A 5 14.72 -5.20 8.29
CA GLY A 5 14.40 -4.51 7.03
C GLY A 5 14.92 -3.06 6.99
N LYS A 6 14.80 -2.32 8.11
CA LYS A 6 15.33 -0.96 8.25
C LYS A 6 16.85 -0.92 8.15
N LYS A 7 17.53 -1.92 8.76
CA LYS A 7 18.98 -2.08 8.63
C LYS A 7 19.37 -2.39 7.19
N PHE A 8 18.70 -3.33 6.54
CA PHE A 8 18.95 -3.70 5.15
C PHE A 8 18.80 -2.52 4.19
N HIS A 9 17.72 -1.74 4.33
CA HIS A 9 17.51 -0.51 3.57
C HIS A 9 18.71 0.44 3.69
N ARG A 10 19.18 0.70 4.91
CA ARG A 10 20.33 1.59 5.16
C ARG A 10 21.64 1.02 4.62
N ASP A 11 21.86 -0.28 4.77
CA ASP A 11 23.07 -0.94 4.29
C ASP A 11 23.16 -0.89 2.76
N VAL A 12 22.05 -1.14 2.05
CA VAL A 12 22.01 -1.03 0.58
C VAL A 12 22.18 0.41 0.12
N ASP A 13 21.54 1.38 0.76
CA ASP A 13 21.74 2.79 0.41
C ASP A 13 23.20 3.21 0.61
N SER A 14 23.82 2.80 1.73
CA SER A 14 25.24 3.05 2.01
C SER A 14 26.17 2.38 0.98
N LEU A 15 25.84 1.16 0.55
CA LEU A 15 26.57 0.46 -0.51
C LEU A 15 26.54 1.26 -1.81
N ILE A 16 25.36 1.69 -2.24
CA ILE A 16 25.18 2.44 -3.49
C ILE A 16 25.90 3.80 -3.43
N GLN A 17 25.88 4.48 -2.28
CA GLN A 17 26.64 5.72 -2.09
C GLN A 17 28.15 5.47 -2.15
N ALA A 18 28.64 4.41 -1.50
CA ALA A 18 30.05 4.04 -1.57
C ALA A 18 30.47 3.74 -3.02
N MET A 19 29.68 2.97 -3.78
CA MET A 19 29.96 2.66 -5.18
C MET A 19 30.04 3.92 -6.05
N LYS A 20 29.11 4.87 -5.88
CA LYS A 20 29.14 6.17 -6.58
C LYS A 20 30.41 6.96 -6.31
N GLN A 21 30.99 6.83 -5.12
CA GLN A 21 32.21 7.54 -4.75
C GLN A 21 33.49 6.83 -5.20
N TYR A 22 33.52 5.49 -5.14
CA TYR A 22 34.73 4.70 -5.39
C TYR A 22 34.89 4.27 -6.86
N LEU A 23 33.80 3.96 -7.58
CA LEU A 23 33.89 3.53 -8.99
C LEU A 23 34.52 4.60 -9.90
N PRO A 24 34.13 5.89 -9.83
CA PRO A 24 34.81 6.91 -10.62
C PRO A 24 36.30 6.98 -10.30
N LYS A 25 36.68 6.92 -9.01
CA LYS A 25 38.08 7.03 -8.58
C LYS A 25 38.94 5.87 -9.10
N ILE A 26 38.40 4.65 -9.16
CA ILE A 26 39.17 3.49 -9.62
C ILE A 26 39.37 3.52 -11.14
N PHE A 27 38.37 3.98 -11.90
CA PHE A 27 38.50 4.15 -13.35
C PHE A 27 39.39 5.33 -13.75
N HIS A 28 39.66 6.27 -12.84
CA HIS A 28 40.69 7.30 -13.00
C HIS A 28 42.02 6.92 -12.30
N GLY A 29 42.14 5.69 -11.80
CA GLY A 29 43.35 5.20 -11.14
C GLY A 29 44.45 4.86 -12.15
N GLN A 30 45.71 5.06 -11.75
CA GLN A 30 46.87 4.80 -12.62
C GLN A 30 46.91 3.37 -13.17
N GLU A 31 46.60 2.36 -12.34
CA GLU A 31 46.62 0.96 -12.78
C GLU A 31 45.62 0.69 -13.91
N PHE A 32 44.37 1.15 -13.74
CA PHE A 32 43.33 1.00 -14.76
C PHE A 32 43.67 1.78 -16.04
N GLU A 33 44.18 3.00 -15.92
CA GLU A 33 44.58 3.79 -17.09
C GLU A 33 45.74 3.14 -17.85
N ILE A 34 46.72 2.55 -17.16
CA ILE A 34 47.83 1.82 -17.80
C ILE A 34 47.30 0.64 -18.60
N GLU A 35 46.48 -0.23 -18.00
CA GLU A 35 45.92 -1.39 -18.70
C GLU A 35 45.00 -0.98 -19.85
N ARG A 36 44.16 0.04 -19.66
CA ARG A 36 43.32 0.59 -20.74
C ARG A 36 44.18 1.12 -21.89
N ASN A 37 45.23 1.86 -21.59
CA ASN A 37 46.13 2.43 -22.60
C ASN A 37 46.94 1.35 -23.33
N GLN A 38 47.33 0.26 -22.66
CA GLN A 38 47.95 -0.91 -23.32
C GLN A 38 46.99 -1.56 -24.30
N ILE A 39 45.74 -1.78 -23.90
CA ILE A 39 44.68 -2.32 -24.78
C ILE A 39 44.50 -1.40 -26.00
N LEU A 40 44.42 -0.08 -25.80
CA LEU A 40 44.31 0.88 -26.90
C LEU A 40 45.57 0.89 -27.79
N ALA A 41 46.76 0.80 -27.22
CA ALA A 41 48.02 0.76 -27.97
C ALA A 41 48.09 -0.47 -28.89
N ASP A 42 47.74 -1.67 -28.39
CA ASP A 42 47.61 -2.90 -29.18
C ASP A 42 46.68 -2.70 -30.38
N PHE A 43 45.57 -1.98 -30.17
CA PHE A 43 44.58 -1.70 -31.21
C PHE A 43 45.13 -0.71 -32.24
N TYR A 44 45.78 0.37 -31.80
CA TYR A 44 46.40 1.33 -32.70
C TYR A 44 47.51 0.70 -33.54
N GLU A 45 48.35 -0.16 -32.95
CA GLU A 45 49.40 -0.87 -33.67
C GLU A 45 48.84 -1.80 -34.76
N LYS A 46 47.85 -2.64 -34.41
CA LYS A 46 47.19 -3.54 -35.37
C LYS A 46 46.43 -2.78 -36.46
N THR A 47 45.79 -1.67 -36.11
CA THR A 47 45.07 -0.82 -37.06
C THR A 47 46.03 -0.13 -38.03
N ASN A 48 47.15 0.38 -37.52
CA ASN A 48 48.20 0.98 -38.35
C ASN A 48 48.81 -0.04 -39.30
N HIS A 49 49.09 -1.27 -38.83
CA HIS A 49 49.58 -2.34 -39.69
C HIS A 49 48.59 -2.69 -40.81
N LEU A 50 47.30 -2.84 -40.48
CA LEU A 50 46.25 -3.08 -41.47
C LEU A 50 46.14 -1.93 -42.48
N TYR A 51 46.27 -0.68 -42.01
CA TYR A 51 46.28 0.49 -42.87
C TYR A 51 47.47 0.48 -43.83
N SER A 52 48.68 0.22 -43.32
CA SER A 52 49.90 0.12 -44.13
C SER A 52 49.84 -1.00 -45.16
N GLU A 53 49.34 -2.20 -44.81
CA GLU A 53 49.15 -3.30 -45.76
C GLU A 53 48.23 -2.91 -46.92
N VAL A 54 47.11 -2.24 -46.61
CA VAL A 54 46.12 -1.82 -47.60
C VAL A 54 46.67 -0.68 -48.47
N GLU A 55 47.45 0.24 -47.89
CA GLU A 55 48.13 1.31 -48.61
C GLU A 55 49.22 0.80 -49.56
N GLU A 56 50.07 -0.12 -49.11
CA GLU A 56 51.15 -0.70 -49.90
C GLU A 56 50.61 -1.54 -51.05
N LEU A 57 49.53 -2.31 -50.80
CA LEU A 57 48.84 -3.09 -51.83
C LEU A 57 48.15 -2.17 -52.86
N ALA A 58 47.58 -1.04 -52.44
CA ALA A 58 47.03 -0.04 -53.36
C ALA A 58 48.13 0.55 -54.26
N ARG A 59 49.27 0.98 -53.67
CA ARG A 59 50.40 1.53 -54.42
C ARG A 59 50.99 0.53 -55.41
N SER A 60 51.16 -0.74 -55.02
CA SER A 60 51.65 -1.81 -55.89
C SER A 60 50.78 -2.04 -57.14
N LYS A 61 49.48 -1.74 -57.03
CA LYS A 61 48.51 -1.85 -58.13
C LYS A 61 48.30 -0.55 -58.90
N GLY A 62 49.00 0.53 -58.55
CA GLY A 62 48.89 1.84 -59.21
C GLY A 62 47.71 2.69 -58.72
N PHE A 63 47.36 2.58 -57.43
CA PHE A 63 46.33 3.40 -56.78
C PHE A 63 46.83 4.00 -55.46
N ALA A 64 46.29 5.14 -55.06
CA ALA A 64 46.42 5.72 -53.72
C ALA A 64 45.09 5.60 -52.96
N LEU A 65 45.16 5.52 -51.63
CA LEU A 65 43.98 5.58 -50.76
C LEU A 65 43.65 7.03 -50.42
N ALA A 66 42.41 7.43 -50.71
CA ALA A 66 41.83 8.71 -50.30
C ALA A 66 40.73 8.48 -49.26
N LYS A 67 40.64 9.40 -48.29
CA LYS A 67 39.64 9.38 -47.22
C LYS A 67 38.46 10.28 -47.61
N ASN A 68 37.27 9.71 -47.74
CA ASN A 68 36.03 10.41 -48.07
C ASN A 68 35.03 10.32 -46.90
N GLN A 69 33.94 11.10 -46.95
CA GLN A 69 32.89 11.12 -45.90
C GLN A 69 32.23 9.75 -45.65
N GLY A 70 32.30 8.82 -46.62
CA GLY A 70 31.80 7.45 -46.51
C GLY A 70 32.84 6.36 -46.20
N GLY A 71 34.11 6.72 -45.97
CA GLY A 71 35.18 5.76 -45.68
C GLY A 71 36.42 5.94 -46.58
N PHE A 72 36.97 4.84 -47.08
CA PHE A 72 38.18 4.81 -47.90
C PHE A 72 37.85 4.52 -49.37
N SER A 73 38.44 5.27 -50.31
CA SER A 73 38.31 5.08 -51.76
C SER A 73 39.67 5.04 -52.45
N THR A 74 39.78 4.29 -53.54
CA THR A 74 41.01 4.22 -54.34
C THR A 74 41.00 5.25 -55.45
N VAL A 75 42.07 6.02 -55.59
CA VAL A 75 42.29 6.95 -56.71
C VAL A 75 43.45 6.42 -57.55
N PRO A 76 43.33 6.28 -58.88
CA PRO A 76 44.43 5.86 -59.73
C PRO A 76 45.62 6.83 -59.62
N ILE A 77 46.86 6.33 -59.62
CA ILE A 77 48.08 7.18 -59.59
C ILE A 77 48.90 7.03 -60.87
N ASN A 78 49.61 8.09 -61.26
CA ASN A 78 50.53 8.06 -62.38
C ASN A 78 51.79 7.26 -62.03
N LYS A 79 52.23 6.35 -62.91
CA LYS A 79 53.39 5.44 -62.65
C LYS A 79 54.73 6.17 -62.62
N GLN A 80 54.82 7.36 -63.19
CA GLN A 80 56.06 8.14 -63.30
C GLN A 80 56.27 9.09 -62.11
N ASP A 81 55.18 9.64 -61.55
CA ASP A 81 55.25 10.77 -60.62
C ASP A 81 54.61 10.45 -59.26
N GLY A 82 53.83 9.35 -59.18
CA GLY A 82 53.11 8.95 -57.97
C GLY A 82 51.88 9.81 -57.63
N GLU A 83 51.57 10.82 -58.44
CA GLU A 83 50.44 11.73 -58.21
C GLU A 83 49.08 11.13 -58.63
N PRO A 84 47.97 11.48 -57.95
CA PRO A 84 46.63 11.04 -58.32
C PRO A 84 46.22 11.57 -59.70
N LEU A 85 45.74 10.67 -60.57
CA LEU A 85 45.23 11.02 -61.89
C LEU A 85 43.95 11.87 -61.77
N THR A 86 43.90 13.00 -62.47
CA THR A 86 42.66 13.77 -62.61
C THR A 86 41.69 13.09 -63.57
N GLN A 87 40.40 13.44 -63.48
CA GLN A 87 39.34 12.84 -64.30
C GLN A 87 39.60 13.00 -65.82
N GLU A 88 40.27 14.08 -66.22
CA GLU A 88 40.65 14.39 -67.60
C GLU A 88 41.78 13.49 -68.09
N GLN A 89 42.85 13.33 -67.30
CA GLN A 89 43.98 12.45 -67.61
C GLN A 89 43.58 10.96 -67.65
N TYR A 90 42.61 10.55 -66.83
CA TYR A 90 42.07 9.19 -66.86
C TYR A 90 41.27 8.91 -68.14
N ASN A 91 40.64 9.93 -68.73
CA ASN A 91 39.85 9.79 -69.96
C ASN A 91 40.71 9.81 -71.23
N GLU A 92 41.92 10.38 -71.19
CA GLU A 92 42.89 10.38 -72.30
C GLU A 92 43.64 9.02 -72.46
N LEU A 93 43.55 8.14 -71.46
CA LEU A 93 44.10 6.78 -71.52
C LEU A 93 43.39 5.93 -72.57
N LYS A 94 44.12 5.01 -73.20
CA LYS A 94 43.55 4.08 -74.20
C LYS A 94 42.49 3.17 -73.56
N GLU A 95 41.49 2.77 -74.35
CA GLU A 95 40.37 1.93 -73.90
C GLU A 95 40.83 0.63 -73.20
N GLU A 96 41.90 0.01 -73.69
CA GLU A 96 42.52 -1.18 -73.09
C GLU A 96 43.14 -0.90 -71.72
N GLU A 97 43.87 0.21 -71.57
CA GLU A 97 44.50 0.62 -70.31
C GLU A 97 43.44 1.00 -69.25
N ARG A 98 42.35 1.66 -69.65
CA ARG A 98 41.20 1.92 -68.77
C ARG A 98 40.53 0.64 -68.28
N ARG A 99 40.37 -0.36 -69.14
CA ARG A 99 39.77 -1.66 -68.77
C ARG A 99 40.62 -2.39 -67.74
N GLU A 100 41.93 -2.46 -67.98
CA GLU A 100 42.88 -3.12 -67.09
C GLU A 100 43.01 -2.40 -65.73
N MET A 101 42.94 -1.07 -65.72
CA MET A 101 42.92 -0.27 -64.49
C MET A 101 41.62 -0.49 -63.71
N MET A 102 40.47 -0.54 -64.39
CA MET A 102 39.17 -0.79 -63.77
C MET A 102 39.09 -2.20 -63.12
N GLU A 103 39.66 -3.21 -63.76
CA GLU A 103 39.70 -4.58 -63.24
C GLU A 103 40.63 -4.70 -62.02
N ARG A 104 41.82 -4.09 -62.06
CA ARG A 104 42.72 -3.97 -60.90
C ARG A 104 42.09 -3.20 -59.74
N GLY A 105 41.36 -2.13 -60.04
CA GLY A 105 40.62 -1.32 -59.08
C GLY A 105 39.49 -2.11 -58.40
N ARG A 106 38.74 -2.94 -59.15
CA ARG A 106 37.70 -3.81 -58.59
C ARG A 106 38.27 -4.84 -57.60
N GLY A 107 39.35 -5.52 -57.96
CA GLY A 107 40.04 -6.47 -57.07
C GLY A 107 40.74 -5.80 -55.87
N LEU A 108 41.09 -4.51 -55.97
CA LEU A 108 41.61 -3.70 -54.86
C LEU A 108 40.49 -3.28 -53.91
N GLN A 109 39.33 -2.87 -54.44
CA GLN A 109 38.16 -2.50 -53.65
C GLN A 109 37.62 -3.66 -52.80
N GLU A 110 37.66 -4.90 -53.31
CA GLU A 110 37.34 -6.10 -52.53
C GLU A 110 38.29 -6.27 -51.33
N ARG A 111 39.59 -6.05 -51.54
CA ARG A 111 40.61 -6.10 -50.47
C ARG A 111 40.41 -5.00 -49.42
N ILE A 112 40.03 -3.79 -49.84
CA ILE A 112 39.72 -2.67 -48.94
C ILE A 112 38.47 -2.97 -48.12
N ASN A 113 37.43 -3.52 -48.74
CA ASN A 113 36.23 -3.93 -48.02
C ASN A 113 36.53 -5.03 -46.98
N GLU A 114 37.43 -5.96 -47.29
CA GLU A 114 37.94 -6.94 -46.33
C GLU A 114 38.69 -6.27 -45.18
N GLY A 115 39.56 -5.28 -45.46
CA GLY A 115 40.23 -4.46 -44.46
C GLY A 115 39.25 -3.72 -43.54
N ILE A 116 38.20 -3.09 -44.10
CA ILE A 116 37.15 -2.40 -43.32
C ILE A 116 36.39 -3.39 -42.44
N ARG A 117 36.11 -4.61 -42.93
CA ARG A 117 35.47 -5.66 -42.14
C ARG A 117 36.35 -6.08 -40.97
N ARG A 118 37.64 -6.35 -41.22
CA ARG A 118 38.62 -6.68 -40.17
C ARG A 118 38.76 -5.53 -39.16
N PHE A 119 38.75 -4.28 -39.60
CA PHE A 119 38.74 -3.11 -38.72
C PHE A 119 37.50 -3.08 -37.81
N LYS A 120 36.29 -3.28 -38.35
CA LYS A 120 35.07 -3.35 -37.55
C LYS A 120 35.07 -4.53 -36.56
N GLU A 121 35.64 -5.67 -36.95
CA GLU A 121 35.81 -6.83 -36.05
C GLU A 121 36.81 -6.50 -34.92
N MET A 122 37.92 -5.81 -35.22
CA MET A 122 38.85 -5.32 -34.22
C MET A 122 38.22 -4.26 -33.30
N GLU A 123 37.39 -3.36 -33.83
CA GLU A 123 36.65 -2.35 -33.05
C GLU A 123 35.66 -3.00 -32.08
N ARG A 124 34.96 -4.06 -32.50
CA ARG A 124 34.09 -4.84 -31.61
C ARG A 124 34.90 -5.55 -30.54
N THR A 125 36.02 -6.17 -30.94
CA THR A 125 36.90 -6.89 -30.02
C THR A 125 37.49 -5.96 -28.96
N ILE A 126 37.88 -4.75 -29.34
CA ILE A 126 38.46 -3.79 -28.42
C ILE A 126 37.43 -3.23 -27.44
N LYS A 127 36.23 -2.89 -27.94
CA LYS A 127 35.10 -2.50 -27.09
C LYS A 127 34.77 -3.58 -26.05
N ASN A 128 34.79 -4.84 -26.46
CA ASN A 128 34.58 -5.96 -25.53
C ASN A 128 35.74 -6.12 -24.54
N ARG A 129 37.00 -5.99 -24.96
CA ARG A 129 38.17 -6.05 -24.05
C ARG A 129 38.12 -4.94 -23.00
N ILE A 130 37.79 -3.70 -23.41
CA ILE A 130 37.65 -2.56 -22.48
C ILE A 130 36.49 -2.83 -21.52
N ARG A 131 35.33 -3.28 -22.02
CA ARG A 131 34.18 -3.61 -21.17
C ARG A 131 34.50 -4.72 -20.17
N LEU A 132 35.26 -5.74 -20.57
CA LEU A 132 35.71 -6.81 -19.67
C LEU A 132 36.66 -6.27 -18.60
N LEU A 133 37.63 -5.43 -18.98
CA LEU A 133 38.53 -4.76 -18.03
C LEU A 133 37.75 -3.92 -17.01
N GLU A 134 36.77 -3.13 -17.46
CA GLU A 134 35.87 -2.36 -16.61
C GLU A 134 35.10 -3.26 -15.64
N GLN A 135 34.55 -4.38 -16.13
CA GLN A 135 33.80 -5.33 -15.32
C GLN A 135 34.68 -6.06 -14.30
N GLU A 136 35.88 -6.48 -14.65
CA GLU A 136 36.82 -7.15 -13.75
C GLU A 136 37.31 -6.19 -12.66
N THR A 137 37.68 -4.97 -13.05
CA THR A 137 38.10 -3.90 -12.12
C THR A 137 36.97 -3.54 -11.16
N ALA A 138 35.76 -3.32 -11.68
CA ALA A 138 34.60 -3.03 -10.86
C ALA A 138 34.24 -4.19 -9.93
N ARG A 139 34.29 -5.44 -10.43
CA ARG A 139 34.02 -6.64 -9.63
C ARG A 139 35.00 -6.79 -8.48
N ALA A 140 36.30 -6.60 -8.71
CA ALA A 140 37.32 -6.69 -7.67
C ALA A 140 37.07 -5.67 -6.54
N MET A 141 36.59 -4.47 -6.88
CA MET A 141 36.27 -3.41 -5.91
C MET A 141 34.93 -3.65 -5.19
N ILE A 142 33.90 -4.07 -5.93
CA ILE A 142 32.54 -4.27 -5.42
C ILE A 142 32.45 -5.51 -4.53
N ALA A 143 33.20 -6.58 -4.85
CA ALA A 143 33.10 -7.86 -4.16
C ALA A 143 33.31 -7.77 -2.62
N PRO A 144 34.35 -7.08 -2.09
CA PRO A 144 34.49 -6.88 -0.66
C PRO A 144 33.30 -6.16 0.00
N LEU A 145 32.74 -5.14 -0.67
CA LEU A 145 31.60 -4.38 -0.15
C LEU A 145 30.34 -5.25 -0.07
N LEU A 146 30.07 -6.02 -1.13
CA LEU A 146 28.94 -6.96 -1.17
C LEU A 146 29.10 -8.14 -0.22
N PHE A 147 30.32 -8.63 -0.02
CA PHE A 147 30.57 -9.76 0.89
C PHE A 147 30.05 -9.48 2.30
N THR A 148 30.21 -8.26 2.80
CA THR A 148 29.68 -7.86 4.12
C THR A 148 28.16 -7.96 4.21
N LEU A 149 27.45 -7.67 3.12
CA LEU A 149 26.00 -7.79 3.03
C LEU A 149 25.57 -9.26 2.90
N PHE A 150 26.26 -10.04 2.05
CA PHE A 150 25.98 -11.46 1.89
C PHE A 150 26.14 -12.23 3.19
N ASP A 151 27.22 -12.00 3.94
CA ASP A 151 27.43 -12.67 5.23
C ASP A 151 26.36 -12.29 6.25
N ARG A 152 26.02 -10.98 6.34
CA ARG A 152 25.00 -10.48 7.27
C ARG A 152 23.60 -11.02 6.98
N TYR A 153 23.24 -11.19 5.70
CA TYR A 153 21.90 -11.57 5.26
C TYR A 153 21.80 -13.00 4.71
N ARG A 154 22.81 -13.84 4.93
CA ARG A 154 22.92 -15.22 4.40
C ARG A 154 21.71 -16.11 4.67
N GLU A 155 21.02 -15.88 5.78
CA GLU A 155 19.85 -16.66 6.19
C GLU A 155 18.59 -16.33 5.37
N TYR A 156 18.59 -15.21 4.64
CA TYR A 156 17.45 -14.74 3.86
C TYR A 156 17.69 -14.95 2.35
N GLN A 157 17.35 -16.12 1.85
CA GLN A 157 17.61 -16.53 0.46
C GLN A 157 17.07 -15.54 -0.60
N GLN A 158 15.89 -14.94 -0.35
CA GLN A 158 15.33 -13.92 -1.25
C GLN A 158 16.16 -12.63 -1.28
N VAL A 159 16.73 -12.23 -0.14
CA VAL A 159 17.63 -11.07 -0.05
C VAL A 159 18.95 -11.37 -0.76
N VAL A 160 19.51 -12.57 -0.57
CA VAL A 160 20.72 -13.02 -1.27
C VAL A 160 20.49 -12.98 -2.78
N SER A 161 19.40 -13.56 -3.28
CA SER A 161 19.06 -13.51 -4.71
C SER A 161 18.88 -12.09 -5.24
N PHE A 162 18.28 -11.19 -4.44
CA PHE A 162 18.19 -9.77 -4.79
C PHE A 162 19.58 -9.13 -4.91
N LEU A 163 20.48 -9.36 -3.95
CA LEU A 163 21.85 -8.83 -3.98
C LEU A 163 22.66 -9.38 -5.17
N GLU A 164 22.50 -10.65 -5.54
CA GLU A 164 23.13 -11.25 -6.72
C GLU A 164 22.66 -10.59 -8.03
N LYS A 165 21.34 -10.43 -8.18
CA LYS A 165 20.75 -9.74 -9.34
C LYS A 165 21.18 -8.27 -9.41
N MET A 166 21.21 -7.60 -8.26
CA MET A 166 21.70 -6.23 -8.15
C MET A 166 23.17 -6.13 -8.57
N HIS A 167 24.03 -7.05 -8.09
CA HIS A 167 25.43 -7.09 -8.47
C HIS A 167 25.62 -7.27 -9.98
N ALA A 168 24.89 -8.21 -10.59
CA ALA A 168 24.94 -8.44 -12.02
C ALA A 168 24.47 -7.22 -12.84
N ASP A 169 23.36 -6.57 -12.45
CA ASP A 169 22.84 -5.38 -13.15
C ASP A 169 23.78 -4.17 -12.99
N ILE A 170 24.46 -4.02 -11.85
CA ILE A 170 25.48 -2.98 -11.65
C ILE A 170 26.67 -3.18 -12.60
N LEU A 171 27.17 -4.41 -12.73
CA LEU A 171 28.28 -4.72 -13.64
C LEU A 171 27.91 -4.60 -15.12
N ASP A 172 26.64 -4.83 -15.47
CA ASP A 172 26.16 -4.61 -16.83
C ASP A 172 26.05 -3.11 -17.16
N LYS A 173 25.79 -2.27 -16.15
CA LYS A 173 25.46 -0.84 -16.27
C LYS A 173 26.40 0.08 -15.49
N LEU A 174 27.71 -0.18 -15.58
CA LEU A 174 28.73 0.61 -14.89
C LEU A 174 28.71 2.09 -15.27
N GLU A 175 28.30 2.41 -16.51
CA GLU A 175 28.12 3.78 -17.02
C GLU A 175 27.21 4.63 -16.11
N LEU A 176 26.24 4.02 -15.41
CA LEU A 176 25.37 4.73 -14.49
C LEU A 176 26.08 5.25 -13.22
N PHE A 177 27.29 4.78 -12.94
CA PHE A 177 28.08 5.14 -11.76
C PHE A 177 29.25 6.06 -12.10
N VAL A 178 29.63 6.21 -13.37
CA VAL A 178 30.71 7.10 -13.82
C VAL A 178 30.10 8.44 -14.23
N GLU A 179 30.44 9.54 -13.54
CA GLU A 179 29.97 10.88 -13.92
C GLU A 179 30.67 11.33 -15.22
N GLU A 180 29.88 11.80 -16.20
CA GLU A 180 30.42 12.59 -17.32
C GLU A 180 30.45 14.06 -16.88
N GLU A 181 31.52 14.78 -17.26
CA GLU A 181 31.80 16.14 -16.79
C GLU A 181 30.61 17.11 -16.91
N GLU A 182 30.49 17.97 -15.89
CA GLU A 182 29.49 19.03 -15.79
C GLU A 182 29.57 19.99 -16.99
N SER A 183 28.69 19.81 -17.97
CA SER A 183 28.47 20.80 -19.02
C SER A 183 27.08 21.43 -18.91
N GLN A 184 27.00 22.75 -19.08
CA GLN A 184 25.82 23.59 -18.85
C GLN A 184 24.75 23.49 -19.97
N ASN A 185 24.64 22.34 -20.62
CA ASN A 185 23.76 22.17 -21.78
C ASN A 185 22.35 21.71 -21.33
N PRO A 186 21.23 22.31 -21.79
CA PRO A 186 19.88 21.91 -21.37
C PRO A 186 19.52 20.44 -21.64
N LEU A 187 20.14 19.82 -22.64
CA LEU A 187 20.00 18.38 -22.93
C LEU A 187 20.55 17.48 -21.80
N ILE A 188 21.54 17.97 -21.04
CA ILE A 188 22.12 17.23 -19.91
C ILE A 188 21.18 17.23 -18.71
N TYR A 189 20.28 18.20 -18.58
CA TYR A 189 19.24 18.17 -17.53
C TYR A 189 18.32 16.95 -17.68
N PHE A 190 17.92 16.62 -18.91
CA PHE A 190 17.11 15.42 -19.20
C PHE A 190 17.89 14.13 -18.91
N GLN A 191 19.14 14.03 -19.38
CA GLN A 191 20.00 12.87 -19.11
C GLN A 191 20.27 12.66 -17.61
N ARG A 192 20.43 13.75 -16.83
CA ARG A 192 20.60 13.67 -15.38
C ARG A 192 19.35 13.13 -14.68
N ASN A 193 18.17 13.52 -15.14
CA ASN A 193 16.92 13.03 -14.58
C ASN A 193 16.69 11.55 -14.92
N GLU A 194 16.99 11.13 -16.16
CA GLU A 194 16.98 9.71 -16.55
C GLU A 194 17.93 8.88 -15.71
N ARG A 195 19.16 9.35 -15.47
CA ARG A 195 20.13 8.66 -14.61
C ARG A 195 19.66 8.57 -13.15
N LYS A 196 19.06 9.64 -12.62
CA LYS A 196 18.48 9.64 -11.27
C LYS A 196 17.35 8.62 -11.14
N HIS A 197 16.49 8.52 -12.16
CA HIS A 197 15.44 7.50 -12.24
C HIS A 197 16.03 6.10 -12.38
N ALA A 198 17.05 5.92 -13.22
CA ALA A 198 17.75 4.65 -13.39
C ALA A 198 18.37 4.16 -12.08
N MET A 199 18.95 5.06 -11.26
CA MET A 199 19.49 4.75 -9.93
C MET A 199 18.42 4.31 -8.91
N ARG A 200 17.14 4.65 -9.11
CA ARG A 200 16.08 4.20 -8.20
C ARG A 200 15.97 2.67 -8.19
N ARG A 201 16.37 1.97 -9.26
CA ARG A 201 16.33 0.50 -9.37
C ARG A 201 17.09 -0.25 -8.27
N TYR A 202 18.08 0.41 -7.64
CA TYR A 202 18.90 -0.19 -6.58
C TYR A 202 18.42 0.19 -5.18
N LYS A 203 17.34 0.97 -5.06
CA LYS A 203 16.75 1.28 -3.76
C LYS A 203 16.00 0.07 -3.20
N VAL A 204 15.85 0.06 -1.89
CA VAL A 204 14.95 -0.86 -1.19
C VAL A 204 13.75 -0.05 -0.73
N ASN A 205 12.53 -0.48 -1.02
CA ASN A 205 11.33 0.15 -0.48
C ASN A 205 10.91 -0.58 0.80
N LEU A 206 11.02 0.06 1.96
CA LEU A 206 10.60 -0.50 3.23
C LEU A 206 9.10 -0.24 3.46
N LEU A 207 8.26 -1.24 3.18
CA LEU A 207 6.81 -1.10 3.30
C LEU A 207 6.31 -1.01 4.75
N VAL A 208 6.93 -1.77 5.66
CA VAL A 208 6.52 -1.87 7.07
C VAL A 208 7.76 -1.94 7.95
N ASP A 209 7.82 -1.09 8.97
CA ASP A 209 8.87 -1.10 10.00
C ASP A 209 8.28 -1.56 11.34
N ASN A 210 8.70 -2.75 11.78
CA ASN A 210 8.30 -3.33 13.06
C ASN A 210 9.46 -3.29 14.08
N SER A 211 10.41 -2.36 13.95
CA SER A 211 11.58 -2.26 14.84
C SER A 211 11.23 -1.95 16.30
N GLU A 212 10.12 -1.24 16.54
CA GLU A 212 9.68 -0.82 17.87
C GLU A 212 8.68 -1.79 18.52
N LEU A 213 8.22 -2.81 17.77
CA LEU A 213 7.24 -3.77 18.27
C LEU A 213 7.91 -4.87 19.07
N THR A 214 7.44 -5.04 20.31
CA THR A 214 7.86 -6.13 21.22
C THR A 214 6.90 -7.33 21.19
N CYS A 215 5.70 -7.14 20.64
CA CYS A 215 4.65 -8.15 20.53
C CYS A 215 4.08 -8.21 19.11
N ALA A 216 3.16 -9.15 18.87
CA ALA A 216 2.50 -9.29 17.56
C ALA A 216 1.75 -8.00 17.18
N PRO A 217 1.78 -7.57 15.91
CA PRO A 217 1.13 -6.34 15.49
C PRO A 217 -0.39 -6.44 15.67
N VAL A 218 -0.99 -5.43 16.29
CA VAL A 218 -2.45 -5.28 16.39
C VAL A 218 -2.84 -3.97 15.72
N VAL A 219 -3.49 -4.07 14.56
CA VAL A 219 -3.89 -2.91 13.77
C VAL A 219 -5.40 -2.79 13.82
N VAL A 220 -5.89 -1.64 14.27
CA VAL A 220 -7.31 -1.27 14.17
C VAL A 220 -7.46 -0.33 12.97
N GLU A 221 -8.23 -0.70 11.96
CA GLU A 221 -8.53 0.17 10.83
C GLU A 221 -9.99 0.63 10.90
N ASN A 222 -10.15 1.89 11.29
CA ASN A 222 -11.46 2.53 11.50
C ASN A 222 -12.10 3.04 10.21
N ASN A 223 -11.34 3.14 9.12
CA ASN A 223 -11.88 3.55 7.82
C ASN A 223 -11.28 2.66 6.72
N PRO A 224 -11.85 1.46 6.53
CA PRO A 224 -11.35 0.41 5.66
C PRO A 224 -11.59 0.73 4.17
N GLY A 225 -10.97 1.80 3.66
CA GLY A 225 -10.89 2.06 2.23
C GLY A 225 -9.96 1.06 1.53
N PHE A 226 -10.16 0.85 0.21
CA PHE A 226 -9.39 -0.11 -0.59
C PHE A 226 -7.88 0.10 -0.45
N ALA A 227 -7.39 1.31 -0.73
CA ALA A 227 -5.97 1.66 -0.61
C ALA A 227 -5.44 1.52 0.82
N ARG A 228 -6.27 1.81 1.83
CA ARG A 228 -5.87 1.73 3.25
C ARG A 228 -5.69 0.30 3.71
N LEU A 229 -6.49 -0.65 3.20
CA LEU A 229 -6.38 -2.06 3.55
C LEU A 229 -5.31 -2.80 2.73
N PHE A 230 -5.39 -2.68 1.40
CA PHE A 230 -4.60 -3.47 0.45
C PHE A 230 -3.32 -2.77 -0.03
N GLY A 231 -3.14 -1.49 0.28
CA GLY A 231 -2.04 -0.68 -0.22
C GLY A 231 -2.38 0.03 -1.54
N SER A 232 -1.45 0.85 -2.01
CA SER A 232 -1.60 1.61 -3.27
C SER A 232 -0.28 1.72 -4.00
N ILE A 233 -0.37 2.00 -5.30
CA ILE A 233 0.76 2.39 -6.14
C ILE A 233 0.52 3.85 -6.53
N ASP A 234 1.35 4.74 -6.01
CA ASP A 234 1.22 6.17 -6.30
C ASP A 234 1.89 6.53 -7.64
N TYR A 235 1.41 7.61 -8.25
CA TYR A 235 1.96 8.17 -9.48
C TYR A 235 2.56 9.54 -9.22
N GLU A 236 3.68 9.81 -9.88
CA GLU A 236 4.35 11.11 -9.88
C GLU A 236 4.19 11.71 -11.28
N GLY A 237 3.64 12.93 -11.36
CA GLY A 237 3.54 13.67 -12.62
C GLY A 237 4.82 14.46 -12.87
N GLU A 238 5.60 14.09 -13.88
CA GLU A 238 6.71 14.88 -14.39
C GLU A 238 6.40 15.29 -15.85
N PHE A 239 6.45 16.59 -16.16
CA PHE A 239 6.18 17.12 -17.51
C PHE A 239 4.84 16.69 -18.14
N GLY A 240 3.80 16.48 -17.32
CA GLY A 240 2.48 16.04 -17.80
C GLY A 240 2.37 14.54 -18.08
N VAL A 241 3.44 13.77 -17.87
CA VAL A 241 3.43 12.30 -17.95
C VAL A 241 3.41 11.73 -16.53
N LEU A 242 2.44 10.86 -16.26
CA LEU A 242 2.39 10.10 -15.01
C LEU A 242 3.41 8.95 -15.09
N SER A 243 4.34 8.92 -14.15
CA SER A 243 5.32 7.85 -13.98
C SER A 243 5.15 7.19 -12.61
N THR A 244 5.45 5.89 -12.54
CA THR A 244 5.43 5.14 -11.28
C THR A 244 6.63 4.20 -11.23
N ASP A 245 7.09 3.90 -10.01
CA ASP A 245 8.18 2.98 -9.73
C ASP A 245 7.89 2.19 -8.44
N PHE A 246 8.66 1.15 -8.16
CA PHE A 246 8.44 0.29 -6.98
C PHE A 246 8.63 1.04 -5.64
N THR A 247 9.27 2.21 -5.63
CA THR A 247 9.42 3.05 -4.43
C THR A 247 8.15 3.82 -4.09
N LYS A 248 7.19 3.87 -5.03
CA LYS A 248 5.85 4.48 -4.83
C LYS A 248 4.79 3.49 -4.33
N ILE A 249 5.17 2.22 -4.14
CA ILE A 249 4.31 1.22 -3.52
C ILE A 249 4.18 1.55 -2.03
N LYS A 250 2.93 1.65 -1.56
CA LYS A 250 2.58 1.89 -0.15
C LYS A 250 1.85 0.69 0.44
N GLY A 251 2.30 0.27 1.62
CA GLY A 251 1.67 -0.82 2.37
C GLY A 251 0.36 -0.39 3.04
N GLY A 252 -0.67 -1.22 2.90
CA GLY A 252 -1.94 -1.09 3.62
C GLY A 252 -1.94 -1.70 5.04
N ALA A 253 -3.10 -1.70 5.69
CA ALA A 253 -3.32 -2.26 7.03
C ALA A 253 -3.04 -3.76 7.10
N LEU A 254 -3.33 -4.51 6.03
CA LEU A 254 -2.99 -5.94 5.96
C LEU A 254 -1.48 -6.17 6.03
N HIS A 255 -0.68 -5.30 5.42
CA HIS A 255 0.77 -5.38 5.47
C HIS A 255 1.28 -5.12 6.91
N ARG A 256 0.74 -4.07 7.56
CA ARG A 256 1.10 -3.71 8.94
C ARG A 256 0.67 -4.77 9.95
N ALA A 257 -0.48 -5.41 9.73
CA ALA A 257 -1.03 -6.45 10.60
C ALA A 257 -0.46 -7.84 10.34
N ASN A 258 0.36 -8.02 9.29
CA ASN A 258 0.88 -9.32 8.91
C ASN A 258 1.78 -9.88 10.04
N GLY A 259 1.50 -11.11 10.47
CA GLY A 259 2.09 -11.74 11.65
C GLY A 259 1.30 -11.55 12.95
N GLY A 260 0.15 -10.86 12.93
CA GLY A 260 -0.64 -10.56 14.13
C GLY A 260 -2.15 -10.47 13.86
N TYR A 261 -2.74 -9.33 14.20
CA TYR A 261 -4.19 -9.13 14.26
C TYR A 261 -4.61 -7.86 13.52
N LEU A 262 -5.68 -7.99 12.72
CA LEU A 262 -6.36 -6.86 12.08
C LEU A 262 -7.79 -6.78 12.62
N ILE A 263 -8.12 -5.68 13.30
CA ILE A 263 -9.45 -5.41 13.84
C ILE A 263 -10.15 -4.43 12.89
N LEU A 264 -11.36 -4.81 12.47
CA LEU A 264 -12.15 -4.03 11.53
C LEU A 264 -13.58 -3.89 12.02
N ASN A 265 -14.17 -2.72 11.83
CA ASN A 265 -15.60 -2.58 11.97
C ASN A 265 -16.29 -3.21 10.75
N PHE A 266 -17.20 -4.11 11.06
CA PHE A 266 -18.00 -4.85 10.11
C PHE A 266 -18.79 -3.95 9.17
N THR A 267 -19.49 -2.93 9.70
CA THR A 267 -20.41 -2.09 8.92
C THR A 267 -19.67 -1.32 7.83
N ASP A 268 -18.43 -0.94 8.11
CA ASP A 268 -17.62 -0.13 7.20
C ASP A 268 -17.10 -0.95 6.02
N ILE A 269 -16.92 -2.26 6.22
CA ILE A 269 -16.47 -3.17 5.17
C ILE A 269 -17.63 -3.59 4.28
N VAL A 270 -18.76 -4.02 4.86
CA VAL A 270 -19.87 -4.57 4.06
C VAL A 270 -20.56 -3.50 3.21
N ARG A 271 -20.51 -2.24 3.63
CA ARG A 271 -20.95 -1.11 2.79
C ARG A 271 -20.13 -0.96 1.51
N ASN A 272 -18.88 -1.44 1.50
CA ASN A 272 -18.02 -1.42 0.33
C ASN A 272 -17.81 -2.83 -0.22
N TYR A 273 -18.66 -3.21 -1.17
CA TYR A 273 -18.62 -4.51 -1.84
C TYR A 273 -17.21 -4.89 -2.33
N MET A 274 -16.49 -3.94 -2.93
CA MET A 274 -15.17 -4.20 -3.50
C MET A 274 -14.11 -4.52 -2.43
N VAL A 275 -14.20 -3.85 -1.27
CA VAL A 275 -13.33 -4.13 -0.14
C VAL A 275 -13.66 -5.51 0.45
N TRP A 276 -14.94 -5.84 0.61
CA TRP A 276 -15.36 -7.13 1.14
C TRP A 276 -14.90 -8.30 0.26
N GLU A 277 -15.16 -8.23 -1.04
CA GLU A 277 -14.76 -9.30 -1.97
C GLU A 277 -13.24 -9.47 -2.06
N THR A 278 -12.50 -8.36 -2.12
CA THR A 278 -11.03 -8.41 -2.14
C THR A 278 -10.48 -8.95 -0.82
N LEU A 279 -11.07 -8.59 0.33
CA LEU A 279 -10.66 -9.13 1.63
C LEU A 279 -10.88 -10.64 1.69
N LYS A 280 -12.03 -11.14 1.27
CA LYS A 280 -12.31 -12.59 1.21
C LYS A 280 -11.28 -13.32 0.34
N ARG A 281 -10.95 -12.77 -0.84
CA ARG A 281 -9.94 -13.32 -1.75
C ARG A 281 -8.56 -13.40 -1.12
N VAL A 282 -8.12 -12.30 -0.48
CA VAL A 282 -6.82 -12.23 0.20
C VAL A 282 -6.74 -13.24 1.36
N LEU A 283 -7.81 -13.38 2.14
CA LEU A 283 -7.87 -14.35 3.25
C LEU A 283 -7.90 -15.82 2.76
N LYS A 284 -8.58 -16.08 1.64
CA LYS A 284 -8.68 -17.41 1.04
C LYS A 284 -7.36 -17.86 0.42
N ASN A 285 -6.73 -16.98 -0.36
CA ASN A 285 -5.47 -17.26 -1.05
C ASN A 285 -4.26 -17.15 -0.12
N ARG A 286 -4.41 -16.45 1.02
CA ARG A 286 -3.34 -16.14 1.97
C ARG A 286 -2.20 -15.36 1.31
N GLU A 287 -2.56 -14.42 0.46
CA GLU A 287 -1.63 -13.61 -0.31
C GLU A 287 -2.14 -12.18 -0.40
N ILE A 288 -1.26 -11.20 -0.18
CA ILE A 288 -1.54 -9.78 -0.38
C ILE A 288 -0.94 -9.38 -1.73
N ALA A 289 -1.79 -8.92 -2.63
CA ALA A 289 -1.39 -8.25 -3.85
C ALA A 289 -1.59 -6.73 -3.67
N VAL A 290 -0.54 -5.94 -3.90
CA VAL A 290 -0.69 -4.47 -3.99
C VAL A 290 -1.12 -4.15 -5.40
N GLU A 291 -2.42 -3.94 -5.57
CA GLU A 291 -3.03 -3.62 -6.85
C GLU A 291 -3.81 -2.32 -6.72
N SER A 292 -3.94 -1.61 -7.84
CA SER A 292 -4.87 -0.50 -7.94
C SER A 292 -6.30 -0.99 -8.04
N ILE A 293 -7.24 -0.16 -7.58
CA ILE A 293 -8.66 -0.44 -7.71
C ILE A 293 -9.09 -0.60 -9.18
N TYR A 294 -8.42 0.11 -10.11
CA TYR A 294 -8.69 0.01 -11.54
C TYR A 294 -8.33 -1.38 -12.09
N LYS A 295 -7.12 -1.87 -11.76
CA LYS A 295 -6.69 -3.24 -12.09
C LYS A 295 -7.64 -4.28 -11.49
N ALA A 296 -8.04 -4.09 -10.23
CA ALA A 296 -8.98 -4.98 -9.55
C ALA A 296 -10.40 -4.96 -10.17
N MET A 297 -10.79 -3.86 -10.82
CA MET A 297 -12.04 -3.73 -11.58
C MET A 297 -11.92 -4.16 -13.06
N SER A 298 -10.76 -4.66 -13.48
CA SER A 298 -10.44 -4.93 -14.90
C SER A 298 -10.64 -3.71 -15.81
N MET A 299 -10.64 -2.51 -15.23
CA MET A 299 -10.70 -1.25 -15.95
C MET A 299 -9.25 -0.81 -16.14
N GLY A 300 -8.77 -0.80 -17.38
CA GLY A 300 -7.36 -0.60 -17.71
C GLY A 300 -6.70 0.53 -16.90
N GLY A 301 -5.51 0.25 -16.36
CA GLY A 301 -4.64 1.22 -15.69
C GLY A 301 -3.29 1.21 -16.38
N GLY A 302 -2.63 2.36 -16.51
CA GLY A 302 -1.27 2.51 -17.04
C GLY A 302 -0.18 1.95 -16.11
N GLU A 303 -0.46 0.84 -15.44
CA GLU A 303 0.39 0.22 -14.42
C GLU A 303 1.42 -0.67 -15.09
N ASN A 304 2.63 -0.14 -15.27
CA ASN A 304 3.77 -0.88 -15.82
C ASN A 304 4.49 -1.75 -14.77
N ILE A 305 3.92 -1.93 -13.57
CA ILE A 305 4.57 -2.62 -12.45
C ILE A 305 3.63 -3.66 -11.86
N GLU A 306 4.16 -4.87 -11.69
CA GLU A 306 3.46 -6.00 -11.08
C GLU A 306 4.22 -6.46 -9.84
N PRO A 307 3.87 -5.96 -8.65
CA PRO A 307 4.51 -6.37 -7.41
C PRO A 307 4.28 -7.86 -7.15
N GLN A 308 5.31 -8.55 -6.69
CA GLN A 308 5.17 -9.92 -6.24
C GLN A 308 4.21 -9.99 -5.03
N VAL A 309 3.32 -10.98 -5.03
CA VAL A 309 2.40 -11.22 -3.91
C VAL A 309 3.14 -11.55 -2.61
N ILE A 310 2.62 -11.05 -1.49
CA ILE A 310 3.21 -11.22 -0.16
C ILE A 310 2.41 -12.27 0.60
N PRO A 311 3.04 -13.34 1.13
CA PRO A 311 2.35 -14.32 1.96
C PRO A 311 1.70 -13.70 3.19
N LEU A 312 0.44 -14.05 3.41
CA LEU A 312 -0.40 -13.56 4.49
C LEU A 312 -0.43 -14.54 5.66
N ASN A 313 -0.14 -14.05 6.85
CA ASN A 313 -0.29 -14.77 8.09
C ASN A 313 -0.84 -13.84 9.18
N LEU A 314 -2.16 -13.68 9.27
CA LEU A 314 -2.78 -12.86 10.32
C LEU A 314 -4.17 -13.36 10.70
N LYS A 315 -4.68 -12.87 11.82
CA LYS A 315 -6.05 -13.10 12.29
C LYS A 315 -6.88 -11.83 12.11
N VAL A 316 -7.99 -11.93 11.38
CA VAL A 316 -8.94 -10.83 11.24
C VAL A 316 -10.03 -10.96 12.29
N ILE A 317 -10.30 -9.86 12.99
CA ILE A 317 -11.39 -9.73 13.97
C ILE A 317 -12.38 -8.70 13.41
N LEU A 318 -13.59 -9.15 13.11
CA LEU A 318 -14.69 -8.27 12.71
C LEU A 318 -15.53 -7.94 13.94
N VAL A 319 -15.80 -6.66 14.16
CA VAL A 319 -16.65 -6.16 15.26
C VAL A 319 -17.88 -5.49 14.65
N GLY A 320 -19.08 -5.86 15.07
CA GLY A 320 -20.31 -5.30 14.55
C GLY A 320 -21.56 -5.84 15.22
N GLU A 321 -22.72 -5.37 14.77
CA GLU A 321 -24.01 -5.75 15.34
C GLU A 321 -24.44 -7.18 14.92
N PRO A 322 -25.19 -7.90 15.78
CA PRO A 322 -25.62 -9.27 15.50
C PRO A 322 -26.43 -9.42 14.20
N TYR A 323 -27.26 -8.42 13.87
CA TYR A 323 -28.10 -8.44 12.67
C TYR A 323 -27.28 -8.73 11.41
N PHE A 324 -26.14 -8.04 11.25
CA PHE A 324 -25.32 -8.21 10.07
C PHE A 324 -24.59 -9.56 10.01
N TYR A 325 -24.19 -10.09 11.17
CA TYR A 325 -23.60 -11.43 11.25
C TYR A 325 -24.57 -12.48 10.70
N TYR A 326 -25.84 -12.46 11.15
CA TYR A 326 -26.85 -13.40 10.67
C TYR A 326 -27.20 -13.20 9.20
N TRP A 327 -27.21 -11.94 8.75
CA TRP A 327 -27.43 -11.63 7.34
C TRP A 327 -26.35 -12.26 6.44
N LEU A 328 -25.06 -12.05 6.72
CA LEU A 328 -23.98 -12.67 5.94
C LEU A 328 -23.95 -14.18 6.07
N ARG A 329 -24.19 -14.72 7.26
CA ARG A 329 -24.23 -16.17 7.45
C ARG A 329 -25.27 -16.85 6.55
N THR A 330 -26.34 -16.13 6.21
CA THR A 330 -27.43 -16.63 5.36
C THR A 330 -27.18 -16.37 3.87
N HIS A 331 -26.50 -15.27 3.52
CA HIS A 331 -26.37 -14.79 2.13
C HIS A 331 -24.95 -14.91 1.54
N ASP A 332 -23.93 -15.19 2.35
CA ASP A 332 -22.52 -15.32 1.92
C ASP A 332 -21.91 -16.64 2.44
N ASP A 333 -21.84 -17.63 1.55
CA ASP A 333 -21.30 -18.97 1.87
C ASP A 333 -19.79 -18.95 2.20
N GLU A 334 -19.05 -17.94 1.73
CA GLU A 334 -17.61 -17.82 2.02
C GLU A 334 -17.37 -17.24 3.41
N PHE A 335 -18.28 -16.39 3.91
CA PHE A 335 -18.20 -15.82 5.25
C PHE A 335 -18.03 -16.88 6.33
N VAL A 336 -18.88 -17.92 6.31
CA VAL A 336 -18.85 -19.01 7.31
C VAL A 336 -17.56 -19.84 7.23
N LYS A 337 -16.96 -19.94 6.04
CA LYS A 337 -15.70 -20.68 5.83
C LYS A 337 -14.49 -19.91 6.36
N LEU A 338 -14.52 -18.57 6.23
CA LEU A 338 -13.44 -17.68 6.66
C LEU A 338 -13.53 -17.33 8.16
N PHE A 339 -14.72 -17.00 8.65
CA PHE A 339 -14.96 -16.53 10.02
C PHE A 339 -15.65 -17.61 10.85
N LYS A 340 -14.85 -18.58 11.31
CA LYS A 340 -15.35 -19.77 12.02
C LYS A 340 -15.68 -19.55 13.49
N VAL A 341 -15.05 -18.56 14.12
CA VAL A 341 -15.17 -18.30 15.55
C VAL A 341 -16.09 -17.10 15.75
N LYS A 342 -17.20 -17.30 16.45
CA LYS A 342 -18.10 -16.23 16.90
C LYS A 342 -17.81 -15.96 18.38
N ALA A 343 -17.52 -14.71 18.71
CA ALA A 343 -17.47 -14.20 20.08
C ALA A 343 -18.64 -13.22 20.24
N GLU A 344 -19.70 -13.66 20.91
CA GLU A 344 -20.90 -12.86 21.11
C GLU A 344 -20.88 -12.28 22.52
N PHE A 345 -21.15 -10.98 22.62
CA PHE A 345 -21.28 -10.27 23.88
C PHE A 345 -22.77 -10.13 24.18
N ASP A 346 -23.18 -10.65 25.34
CA ASP A 346 -24.54 -10.47 25.83
C ASP A 346 -24.74 -9.02 26.29
N THR A 347 -25.97 -8.52 26.18
CA THR A 347 -26.41 -7.18 26.63
C THR A 347 -26.79 -7.15 28.12
N GLU A 348 -26.76 -8.30 28.77
CA GLU A 348 -27.09 -8.51 30.17
C GLU A 348 -26.14 -9.53 30.83
N MET A 349 -25.99 -9.44 32.15
CA MET A 349 -25.23 -10.39 32.96
C MET A 349 -25.99 -10.70 34.24
N SER A 350 -25.70 -11.84 34.87
CA SER A 350 -26.34 -12.18 36.15
C SER A 350 -25.97 -11.18 37.25
N GLN A 351 -26.91 -10.83 38.11
CA GLN A 351 -26.65 -10.00 39.28
C GLN A 351 -26.08 -10.84 40.44
N LYS A 352 -24.81 -11.25 40.29
CA LYS A 352 -24.03 -11.91 41.36
C LYS A 352 -23.14 -10.88 42.04
N ASN A 353 -22.75 -11.13 43.29
CA ASN A 353 -21.87 -10.24 44.05
C ASN A 353 -20.57 -9.92 43.28
N ASP A 354 -19.96 -10.90 42.63
CA ASP A 354 -18.74 -10.69 41.81
C ASP A 354 -19.00 -9.69 40.66
N ASN A 355 -20.09 -9.89 39.91
CA ASN A 355 -20.47 -9.01 38.81
C ASN A 355 -20.87 -7.61 39.28
N ILE A 356 -21.48 -7.49 40.46
CA ILE A 356 -21.75 -6.19 41.08
C ILE A 356 -20.43 -5.49 41.38
N MET A 357 -19.43 -6.18 41.94
CA MET A 357 -18.12 -5.59 42.23
C MET A 357 -17.36 -5.20 40.97
N GLU A 358 -17.49 -5.97 39.87
CA GLU A 358 -16.98 -5.58 38.56
C GLU A 358 -17.68 -4.31 38.04
N TYR A 359 -19.00 -4.20 38.23
CA TYR A 359 -19.78 -3.02 37.85
C TYR A 359 -19.37 -1.77 38.67
N VAL A 360 -19.12 -1.93 39.98
CA VAL A 360 -18.54 -0.87 40.83
C VAL A 360 -17.16 -0.45 40.30
N SER A 361 -16.32 -1.43 39.94
CA SER A 361 -15.01 -1.18 39.37
C SER A 361 -15.09 -0.47 38.01
N TYR A 362 -16.12 -0.76 37.22
CA TYR A 362 -16.43 -0.04 35.98
C TYR A 362 -16.75 1.43 36.25
N VAL A 363 -17.66 1.73 37.19
CA VAL A 363 -17.97 3.12 37.60
C VAL A 363 -16.70 3.87 38.02
N ALA A 364 -15.87 3.25 38.87
CA ALA A 364 -14.60 3.84 39.29
C ALA A 364 -13.60 4.03 38.14
N THR A 365 -13.65 3.18 37.13
CA THR A 365 -12.80 3.29 35.93
C THR A 365 -13.26 4.45 35.06
N VAL A 366 -14.56 4.61 34.84
CA VAL A 366 -15.13 5.77 34.13
C VAL A 366 -14.76 7.07 34.85
N CYS A 367 -14.92 7.14 36.18
CA CYS A 367 -14.56 8.33 36.94
C CYS A 367 -13.08 8.70 36.77
N ARG A 368 -12.17 7.72 36.76
CA ARG A 368 -10.74 7.96 36.56
C ARG A 368 -10.39 8.37 35.13
N GLN A 369 -11.00 7.75 34.13
CA GLN A 369 -10.75 8.05 32.71
C GLN A 369 -11.24 9.46 32.35
N GLU A 370 -12.44 9.81 32.81
CA GLU A 370 -13.11 11.08 32.50
C GLU A 370 -12.82 12.18 33.54
N LYS A 371 -11.99 11.89 34.56
CA LYS A 371 -11.59 12.81 35.65
C LYS A 371 -12.78 13.40 36.41
N LEU A 372 -13.76 12.56 36.75
CA LEU A 372 -14.98 12.95 37.46
C LEU A 372 -14.77 12.92 38.99
N PRO A 373 -15.59 13.65 39.77
CA PRO A 373 -15.66 13.49 41.21
C PRO A 373 -15.99 12.04 41.60
N PRO A 374 -15.51 11.54 42.76
CA PRO A 374 -15.84 10.21 43.24
C PRO A 374 -17.35 10.07 43.50
N PHE A 375 -17.88 8.87 43.26
CA PHE A 375 -19.27 8.54 43.57
C PHE A 375 -19.35 7.97 44.98
N ALA A 376 -20.30 8.45 45.77
CA ALA A 376 -20.64 7.88 47.07
C ALA A 376 -21.32 6.50 46.90
N ALA A 377 -21.32 5.69 47.97
CA ALA A 377 -21.82 4.32 47.91
C ALA A 377 -23.30 4.23 47.52
N ASP A 378 -24.11 5.18 47.96
CA ASP A 378 -25.52 5.34 47.61
C ASP A 378 -25.70 5.72 46.12
N ALA A 379 -24.84 6.58 45.58
CA ALA A 379 -24.83 6.93 44.16
C ALA A 379 -24.49 5.71 43.29
N VAL A 380 -23.47 4.94 43.67
CA VAL A 380 -23.10 3.70 42.97
C VAL A 380 -24.23 2.68 43.03
N ALA A 381 -24.87 2.51 44.19
CA ALA A 381 -26.05 1.64 44.31
C ALA A 381 -27.16 2.07 43.36
N ARG A 382 -27.45 3.37 43.26
CA ARG A 382 -28.47 3.90 42.35
C ARG A 382 -28.14 3.66 40.87
N VAL A 383 -26.86 3.70 40.49
CA VAL A 383 -26.39 3.37 39.13
C VAL A 383 -26.56 1.87 38.86
N ILE A 384 -26.30 0.99 39.83
CA ILE A 384 -26.53 -0.47 39.71
C ILE A 384 -28.02 -0.77 39.54
N GLU A 385 -28.89 -0.10 40.30
CA GLU A 385 -30.35 -0.20 40.14
C GLU A 385 -30.79 0.24 38.75
N TYR A 386 -30.21 1.32 38.21
CA TYR A 386 -30.47 1.73 36.83
C TYR A 386 -30.00 0.67 35.83
N GLY A 387 -28.84 0.04 36.06
CA GLY A 387 -28.37 -1.10 35.27
C GLY A 387 -29.31 -2.30 35.30
N THR A 388 -29.97 -2.55 36.44
CA THR A 388 -31.00 -3.60 36.60
C THR A 388 -32.28 -3.23 35.84
N TRP A 389 -32.70 -1.97 35.92
CA TRP A 389 -33.84 -1.44 35.18
C TRP A 389 -33.63 -1.51 33.66
N LEU A 390 -32.43 -1.18 33.18
CA LEU A 390 -32.05 -1.31 31.76
C LEU A 390 -32.09 -2.75 31.24
N ALA A 391 -31.91 -3.74 32.12
CA ALA A 391 -31.99 -5.15 31.77
C ALA A 391 -33.43 -5.71 31.80
N ASP A 392 -34.41 -4.90 32.23
CA ASP A 392 -35.81 -5.29 32.44
C ASP A 392 -35.95 -6.59 33.28
N ASN A 393 -35.02 -6.82 34.20
CA ASN A 393 -34.94 -8.06 34.97
C ASN A 393 -34.23 -7.85 36.31
N GLN A 394 -34.95 -8.10 37.41
CA GLN A 394 -34.47 -7.95 38.78
C GLN A 394 -33.30 -8.87 39.17
N LYS A 395 -32.93 -9.85 38.35
CA LYS A 395 -31.81 -10.78 38.61
C LYS A 395 -30.64 -10.55 37.67
N LYS A 396 -30.67 -9.49 36.85
CA LYS A 396 -29.67 -9.21 35.83
C LYS A 396 -29.25 -7.75 35.85
N LEU A 397 -28.07 -7.49 35.29
CA LEU A 397 -27.48 -6.18 35.12
C LEU A 397 -27.20 -5.96 33.64
N SER A 398 -27.53 -4.78 33.13
CA SER A 398 -27.22 -4.44 31.74
C SER A 398 -25.72 -4.26 31.54
N THR A 399 -25.19 -4.86 30.49
CA THR A 399 -23.81 -4.67 29.99
C THR A 399 -23.76 -3.62 28.88
N SER A 400 -24.86 -2.88 28.66
CA SER A 400 -24.88 -1.70 27.79
C SER A 400 -24.13 -0.53 28.43
N PHE A 401 -22.82 -0.73 28.61
CA PHE A 401 -21.92 0.16 29.35
C PHE A 401 -21.94 1.60 28.82
N ASN A 402 -22.21 1.80 27.53
CA ASN A 402 -22.39 3.15 26.97
C ASN A 402 -23.53 3.92 27.65
N LYS A 403 -24.71 3.30 27.82
CA LYS A 403 -25.86 3.95 28.49
C LYS A 403 -25.58 4.25 29.96
N VAL A 404 -24.83 3.36 30.61
CA VAL A 404 -24.42 3.51 32.02
C VAL A 404 -23.39 4.63 32.16
N ARG A 405 -22.42 4.70 31.24
CA ARG A 405 -21.43 5.76 31.17
C ARG A 405 -22.08 7.13 31.00
N ASP A 406 -23.04 7.23 30.09
CA ASP A 406 -23.77 8.48 29.85
C ASP A 406 -24.47 8.95 31.14
N LEU A 407 -25.11 8.03 31.87
CA LEU A 407 -25.70 8.35 33.17
C LEU A 407 -24.66 8.82 34.20
N ILE A 408 -23.50 8.16 34.28
CA ILE A 408 -22.40 8.55 35.19
C ILE A 408 -21.93 9.98 34.86
N LEU A 409 -21.75 10.29 33.58
CA LEU A 409 -21.34 11.62 33.13
C LEU A 409 -22.39 12.68 33.46
N GLU A 410 -23.67 12.41 33.21
CA GLU A 410 -24.77 13.32 33.54
C GLU A 410 -24.86 13.55 35.06
N ALA A 411 -24.77 12.51 35.87
CA ALA A 411 -24.79 12.62 37.33
C ALA A 411 -23.61 13.44 37.88
N ALA A 412 -22.39 13.21 37.37
CA ALA A 412 -21.22 14.00 37.75
C ALA A 412 -21.34 15.48 37.33
N THR A 413 -22.03 15.74 36.21
CA THR A 413 -22.31 17.11 35.76
C THR A 413 -23.26 17.82 36.71
N TRP A 414 -24.32 17.14 37.17
CA TRP A 414 -25.21 17.67 38.21
C TRP A 414 -24.47 17.94 39.51
N ALA A 415 -23.58 17.03 39.91
CA ALA A 415 -22.71 17.19 41.08
C ALA A 415 -21.80 18.43 40.99
N SER A 416 -21.33 18.72 39.77
CA SER A 416 -20.50 19.89 39.51
C SER A 416 -21.31 21.20 39.59
N TYR A 417 -22.57 21.21 39.15
CA TYR A 417 -23.41 22.42 39.14
C TYR A 417 -23.71 22.98 40.54
N HIS A 418 -23.84 22.11 41.54
CA HIS A 418 -24.01 22.52 42.95
C HIS A 418 -22.68 22.49 43.74
N GLN A 419 -21.53 22.43 43.04
CA GLN A 419 -20.18 22.43 43.62
C GLN A 419 -19.92 21.29 44.62
N GLY A 420 -20.52 20.12 44.41
CA GLY A 420 -20.28 18.92 45.20
C GLY A 420 -18.93 18.28 44.89
N GLU A 421 -18.17 17.94 45.94
CA GLU A 421 -16.90 17.20 45.81
C GLU A 421 -17.11 15.69 45.59
N VAL A 422 -18.34 15.20 45.82
CA VAL A 422 -18.72 13.79 45.72
C VAL A 422 -20.11 13.71 45.07
N VAL A 423 -20.30 12.78 44.13
CA VAL A 423 -21.59 12.52 43.50
C VAL A 423 -22.46 11.67 44.43
N GLY A 424 -23.65 12.16 44.78
CA GLY A 424 -24.62 11.47 45.63
C GLY A 424 -25.75 10.78 44.85
N ALA A 425 -26.60 9.99 45.54
CA ALA A 425 -27.74 9.33 44.89
C ALA A 425 -28.73 10.32 44.25
N ALA A 426 -28.91 11.50 44.86
CA ALA A 426 -29.80 12.54 44.34
C ALA A 426 -29.36 13.07 42.96
N ASP A 427 -28.06 13.14 42.69
CA ASP A 427 -27.51 13.59 41.41
C ASP A 427 -27.78 12.58 40.31
N VAL A 428 -27.66 11.29 40.64
CA VAL A 428 -27.99 10.17 39.74
C VAL A 428 -29.50 10.15 39.45
N GLU A 429 -30.33 10.31 40.47
CA GLU A 429 -31.78 10.34 40.31
C GLU A 429 -32.22 11.54 39.48
N ARG A 430 -31.60 12.71 39.68
CA ARG A 430 -31.83 13.90 38.86
C ARG A 430 -31.43 13.65 37.42
N ALA A 431 -30.26 13.05 37.16
CA ALA A 431 -29.85 12.70 35.80
C ALA A 431 -30.90 11.82 35.09
N ILE A 432 -31.45 10.81 35.79
CA ILE A 432 -32.50 9.95 35.24
C ILE A 432 -33.79 10.73 34.95
N LYS A 433 -34.25 11.55 35.90
CA LYS A 433 -35.48 12.35 35.72
C LYS A 433 -35.36 13.34 34.55
N GLU A 434 -34.24 14.04 34.47
CA GLU A 434 -33.98 15.01 33.41
C GLU A 434 -33.83 14.32 32.04
N LYS A 435 -33.28 13.10 32.01
CA LYS A 435 -33.24 12.29 30.79
C LYS A 435 -34.64 11.90 30.32
N ILE A 436 -35.53 11.50 31.23
CA ILE A 436 -36.93 11.20 30.92
C ILE A 436 -37.64 12.45 30.41
N TYR A 437 -37.52 13.57 31.13
CA TYR A 437 -38.15 14.85 30.76
C TYR A 437 -37.78 15.31 29.34
N ARG A 438 -36.53 15.11 28.91
CA ARG A 438 -36.09 15.46 27.56
C ARG A 438 -36.74 14.62 26.45
N SER A 439 -37.26 13.44 26.76
CA SER A 439 -37.87 12.52 25.79
C SER A 439 -39.37 12.27 26.01
N SER A 440 -39.97 12.77 27.11
CA SER A 440 -41.37 12.50 27.49
C SER A 440 -42.42 13.35 26.78
N LEU A 441 -42.05 14.30 25.90
CA LEU A 441 -43.00 15.24 25.29
C LEU A 441 -44.25 14.57 24.70
N ILE A 442 -44.09 13.43 24.02
CA ILE A 442 -45.22 12.70 23.43
C ILE A 442 -46.09 12.04 24.51
N GLU A 443 -45.48 11.50 25.56
CA GLU A 443 -46.21 10.96 26.72
C GLU A 443 -46.99 12.09 27.42
N ASP A 444 -46.34 13.22 27.69
CA ASP A 444 -46.96 14.37 28.35
C ASP A 444 -48.15 14.90 27.55
N LYS A 445 -48.03 14.97 26.21
CA LYS A 445 -49.14 15.34 25.34
C LYS A 445 -50.29 14.33 25.35
N ILE A 446 -49.99 13.04 25.45
CA ILE A 446 -51.03 12.01 25.58
C ILE A 446 -51.73 12.12 26.93
N MET A 447 -50.99 12.40 28.01
CA MET A 447 -51.57 12.63 29.33
C MET A 447 -52.44 13.87 29.37
N GLU A 448 -52.00 14.98 28.77
CA GLU A 448 -52.78 16.22 28.62
C GLU A 448 -54.11 15.94 27.88
N MET A 449 -54.08 15.20 26.76
CA MET A 449 -55.29 14.82 26.04
C MET A 449 -56.22 13.91 26.87
N ILE A 450 -55.69 13.09 27.78
CA ILE A 450 -56.51 12.30 28.71
C ILE A 450 -57.17 13.21 29.76
N GLU A 451 -56.41 14.16 30.32
CA GLU A 451 -56.89 15.13 31.32
C GLU A 451 -57.96 16.07 30.75
N GLU A 452 -57.78 16.53 29.50
CA GLU A 452 -58.73 17.38 28.79
C GLU A 452 -59.98 16.63 28.30
N GLY A 453 -59.94 15.29 28.28
CA GLY A 453 -61.05 14.43 27.87
C GLY A 453 -61.13 14.15 26.37
N ASP A 454 -60.16 14.62 25.58
CA ASP A 454 -60.00 14.25 24.16
C ASP A 454 -59.76 12.74 24.01
N LEU A 455 -58.99 12.16 24.93
CA LEU A 455 -58.83 10.73 25.09
C LEU A 455 -59.64 10.24 26.30
N MET A 456 -60.78 9.63 26.02
CA MET A 456 -61.68 9.09 27.04
C MET A 456 -61.10 7.85 27.75
N ILE A 457 -60.39 8.06 28.86
CA ILE A 457 -59.91 7.03 29.78
C ILE A 457 -60.52 7.26 31.16
N GLY A 458 -61.23 6.26 31.70
CA GLY A 458 -61.79 6.30 33.04
C GLY A 458 -60.92 5.54 34.03
N VAL A 459 -60.52 6.16 35.14
CA VAL A 459 -59.66 5.53 36.19
C VAL A 459 -60.38 5.29 37.52
N ASP A 460 -61.41 6.06 37.85
CA ASP A 460 -62.11 5.99 39.14
C ASP A 460 -63.54 5.42 39.05
N GLU A 461 -64.09 5.31 37.84
CA GLU A 461 -65.47 4.88 37.62
C GLU A 461 -65.58 3.40 37.26
N LYS A 462 -66.65 2.76 37.73
CA LYS A 462 -67.00 1.41 37.30
C LYS A 462 -67.96 1.47 36.10
N ARG A 463 -67.57 0.85 34.97
CA ARG A 463 -68.39 0.72 33.77
C ARG A 463 -68.49 -0.74 33.31
N ILE A 464 -69.68 -1.14 32.84
CA ILE A 464 -69.93 -2.50 32.35
C ILE A 464 -69.39 -2.64 30.93
N GLY A 465 -68.57 -3.66 30.68
CA GLY A 465 -68.04 -3.94 29.34
C GLY A 465 -66.88 -3.03 28.93
N GLU A 466 -66.24 -2.31 29.86
CA GLU A 466 -65.04 -1.51 29.60
C GLU A 466 -63.89 -1.98 30.50
N ILE A 467 -62.69 -2.07 29.92
CA ILE A 467 -61.43 -2.31 30.66
C ILE A 467 -60.34 -1.39 30.11
N ASN A 468 -59.39 -1.01 30.97
CA ASN A 468 -58.18 -0.33 30.53
C ASN A 468 -57.10 -1.38 30.22
N GLY A 469 -56.79 -1.53 28.93
CA GLY A 469 -55.60 -2.23 28.49
C GLY A 469 -54.36 -1.34 28.67
N LEU A 470 -53.20 -1.95 28.85
CA LEU A 470 -51.91 -1.26 28.87
C LEU A 470 -51.17 -1.58 27.58
N ALA A 471 -50.84 -0.54 26.81
CA ALA A 471 -50.00 -0.64 25.62
C ALA A 471 -48.65 0.02 25.89
N ILE A 472 -47.59 -0.52 25.31
CA ILE A 472 -46.26 0.09 25.36
C ILE A 472 -46.01 0.77 24.02
N TYR A 473 -45.74 2.08 24.08
CA TYR A 473 -45.30 2.84 22.92
C TYR A 473 -43.78 2.95 22.96
N SER A 474 -43.15 2.74 21.80
CA SER A 474 -41.72 2.95 21.61
C SER A 474 -41.52 3.95 20.48
N ILE A 475 -40.92 5.09 20.81
CA ILE A 475 -40.57 6.14 19.84
C ILE A 475 -39.09 6.09 19.44
N GLY A 476 -38.40 5.01 19.82
CA GLY A 476 -36.99 4.77 19.54
C GLY A 476 -36.10 5.06 20.74
N ASP A 477 -36.06 6.31 21.20
CA ASP A 477 -35.24 6.77 22.33
C ASP A 477 -35.95 6.73 23.69
N TYR A 478 -37.28 6.58 23.68
CA TYR A 478 -38.12 6.53 24.87
C TYR A 478 -39.23 5.48 24.75
N LEU A 479 -39.51 4.80 25.85
CA LEU A 479 -40.60 3.85 25.99
C LEU A 479 -41.50 4.28 27.14
N PHE A 480 -42.80 4.33 26.89
CA PHE A 480 -43.78 4.68 27.90
C PHE A 480 -45.05 3.85 27.75
N GLY A 481 -45.74 3.68 28.87
CA GLY A 481 -47.01 2.98 28.93
C GLY A 481 -48.17 3.93 28.63
N LYS A 482 -49.11 3.50 27.80
CA LYS A 482 -50.34 4.22 27.52
C LYS A 482 -51.55 3.35 27.90
N PRO A 483 -52.50 3.89 28.67
CA PRO A 483 -53.79 3.21 28.87
C PRO A 483 -54.64 3.31 27.59
N SER A 484 -55.25 2.19 27.21
CA SER A 484 -56.16 2.09 26.09
C SER A 484 -57.49 1.54 26.56
N ARG A 485 -58.58 2.28 26.34
CA ARG A 485 -59.93 1.82 26.69
C ARG A 485 -60.39 0.75 25.69
N ILE A 486 -60.58 -0.47 26.17
CA ILE A 486 -61.13 -1.59 25.41
C ILE A 486 -62.59 -1.76 25.80
N THR A 487 -63.47 -1.85 24.79
CA THR A 487 -64.91 -2.05 25.01
C THR A 487 -65.37 -3.39 24.47
N ALA A 488 -66.25 -4.06 25.21
CA ALA A 488 -66.88 -5.30 24.84
C ALA A 488 -68.40 -5.12 24.88
N LYS A 489 -69.07 -5.43 23.77
CA LYS A 489 -70.52 -5.43 23.66
C LYS A 489 -71.00 -6.82 23.29
N THR A 490 -72.08 -7.25 23.92
CA THR A 490 -72.73 -8.53 23.66
C THR A 490 -74.14 -8.29 23.15
N PHE A 491 -74.53 -8.97 22.07
CA PHE A 491 -75.90 -8.97 21.54
C PHE A 491 -76.22 -10.37 21.02
N MET A 492 -77.51 -10.71 20.91
CA MET A 492 -77.95 -11.98 20.36
C MET A 492 -77.71 -12.00 18.84
N GLY A 493 -76.94 -12.95 18.33
CA GLY A 493 -76.60 -13.07 16.91
C GLY A 493 -75.96 -14.43 16.57
N GLU A 494 -75.77 -14.70 15.29
CA GLU A 494 -75.27 -15.99 14.79
C GLU A 494 -73.73 -16.10 14.78
N LYS A 495 -73.04 -14.96 14.73
CA LYS A 495 -71.57 -14.90 14.74
C LYS A 495 -71.01 -14.94 16.17
N GLY A 496 -69.85 -15.57 16.34
CA GLY A 496 -69.10 -15.65 17.60
C GLY A 496 -68.40 -14.33 18.01
N VAL A 497 -67.22 -14.42 18.62
CA VAL A 497 -66.46 -13.22 19.03
C VAL A 497 -65.94 -12.48 17.80
N ILE A 498 -66.27 -11.19 17.70
CA ILE A 498 -65.83 -10.29 16.64
C ILE A 498 -64.78 -9.35 17.21
N ASN A 499 -63.59 -9.29 16.59
CA ASN A 499 -62.57 -8.30 16.90
C ASN A 499 -62.58 -7.20 15.83
N ILE A 500 -63.06 -6.02 16.21
CA ILE A 500 -63.22 -4.87 15.32
C ILE A 500 -61.87 -4.41 14.74
N GLU A 501 -60.79 -4.42 15.52
CA GLU A 501 -59.46 -3.97 15.07
C GLU A 501 -58.79 -4.92 14.07
N ARG A 502 -59.27 -6.17 13.97
CA ARG A 502 -58.71 -7.17 13.04
C ARG A 502 -59.51 -7.28 11.74
N GLU A 503 -60.79 -6.97 11.77
CA GLU A 503 -61.70 -7.08 10.61
C GLU A 503 -61.77 -5.81 9.76
N VAL A 504 -61.29 -4.68 10.29
CA VAL A 504 -61.09 -3.40 9.60
C VAL A 504 -59.62 -3.25 9.25
#